data_AF-A0A2I2FAM3-F1
#
_entry.id   AF-A0A2I2FAM3-F1
#
_cell.length_a   1.000
_cell.length_b   1.000
_cell.length_c   1.000
_cell.angle_alpha   90.00
_cell.angle_beta   90.00
_cell.angle_gamma   90.00
#
_symmetry.space_group_name_H-M   'P 1'
#
loop_
_entity.id
_entity.type
_entity.pdbx_description
1 polymer ?
#
loop_
_entity_poly.entity_id
_entity_poly.type
_entity_poly.pdbx_seq_one_letter_code
_entity_poly.pdbx_strand_id
1 'polypeptide(L)' 'MCLQVVERFSVCDCLYFKHAIDPCALFGQIGHVVSQRDVKVGYACSQHSRGPQGYEYPSRYPAYPKGC' A
#
# COMPACT_ATOMS: atom_id res chain seq x y z
N MET A 1 12.34 -9.35 -11.83
CA MET A 1 11.36 -9.64 -10.76
C MET A 1 10.29 -8.58 -10.83
N CYS A 2 9.02 -8.94 -10.73
CA CYS A 2 7.96 -7.94 -10.61
C CYS A 2 7.97 -7.37 -9.20
N LEU A 3 7.64 -6.09 -9.10
CA LEU A 3 7.61 -5.39 -7.83
C LEU A 3 6.19 -4.95 -7.53
N GLN A 4 5.79 -5.03 -6.27
CA GLN A 4 4.56 -4.44 -5.80
C GLN A 4 4.86 -3.59 -4.56
N VAL A 5 4.69 -2.28 -4.70
CA VAL A 5 4.85 -1.35 -3.58
C VAL A 5 3.57 -1.36 -2.74
N VAL A 6 3.73 -1.54 -1.44
CA VAL A 6 2.64 -1.48 -0.47
C VAL A 6 2.98 -0.44 0.57
N GLU A 7 2.19 0.61 0.62
CA GLU A 7 2.35 1.69 1.58
C GLU A 7 1.57 1.35 2.85
N ARG A 8 2.26 1.42 3.99
CA ARG A 8 1.70 1.14 5.31
C ARG A 8 2.04 2.25 6.30
N PHE A 9 1.25 2.34 7.36
CA PHE A 9 1.59 3.19 8.51
C PHE A 9 2.71 2.56 9.34
N SER A 10 3.60 3.37 9.90
CA SER A 10 4.78 2.91 10.63
C SER A 10 4.46 2.27 11.97
N VAL A 11 3.39 2.71 12.65
CA VAL A 11 3.06 2.24 14.00
C VAL A 11 2.10 1.06 14.01
N CYS A 12 1.13 1.03 13.10
CA CYS A 12 0.06 0.03 13.09
C CYS A 12 0.08 -0.91 11.88
N ASP A 13 1.02 -0.71 10.94
CA ASP A 13 1.12 -1.49 9.70
C ASP A 13 -0.15 -1.53 8.82
N CYS A 14 -1.20 -0.79 9.18
CA CYS A 14 -2.43 -0.75 8.39
C CYS A 14 -2.14 -0.26 6.97
N LEU A 15 -2.90 -0.81 6.02
CA LEU A 15 -2.71 -0.52 4.61
C LEU A 15 -3.09 0.93 4.32
N TYR A 16 -2.11 1.74 3.90
CA TYR A 16 -2.38 3.06 3.35
C TYR A 16 -2.77 2.93 1.88
N PHE A 17 -1.95 2.26 1.08
CA PHE A 17 -2.17 2.08 -0.35
C PHE A 17 -1.44 0.85 -0.91
N LYS A 18 -2.05 0.17 -1.88
CA LYS A 18 -1.44 -0.97 -2.59
C LYS A 18 -1.29 -0.59 -4.06
N HIS A 19 -0.05 -0.44 -4.52
CA HIS A 19 0.21 -0.12 -5.91
C HIS A 19 -0.05 -1.33 -6.82
N ALA A 20 -0.26 -1.04 -8.11
CA ALA A 20 -0.25 -2.07 -9.13
C ALA A 20 1.13 -2.78 -9.16
N ILE A 21 1.14 -3.97 -9.74
CA ILE A 21 2.39 -4.70 -9.96
C ILE A 21 3.15 -3.99 -11.08
N ASP A 22 4.39 -3.61 -10.80
CA ASP A 22 5.34 -3.14 -11.79
C ASP A 22 5.93 -4.34 -12.53
N PRO A 23 5.58 -4.55 -13.81
CA PRO A 23 6.01 -5.70 -14.57
C PRO A 23 7.47 -5.55 -14.98
N CYS A 24 8.28 -6.59 -14.73
CA CYS A 24 9.61 -6.64 -15.34
C CYS A 24 9.55 -7.22 -16.77
N ALA A 25 10.67 -7.19 -17.50
CA ALA A 25 10.77 -7.68 -18.87
C ALA A 25 10.35 -9.16 -19.08
N LEU A 26 10.32 -9.96 -18.02
CA LEU A 26 9.92 -11.38 -18.04
C LEU A 26 8.50 -11.61 -17.48
N PHE A 27 7.67 -10.57 -17.40
CA PHE A 27 6.30 -10.68 -16.89
C PHE A 27 5.50 -11.70 -17.69
N GLY A 28 4.81 -12.61 -16.99
CA GLY A 28 3.99 -13.68 -17.59
C GLY A 28 4.73 -14.99 -17.90
N GLN A 29 6.04 -15.06 -17.70
CA GLN A 29 6.79 -16.31 -17.83
C GLN A 29 6.60 -17.21 -16.59
N ILE A 30 6.69 -18.53 -16.79
CA ILE A 30 6.58 -19.52 -15.71
C ILE A 30 7.77 -19.37 -14.75
N GLY A 31 7.52 -19.41 -13.45
CA GLY A 31 8.54 -19.18 -12.40
C GLY A 31 8.76 -17.71 -12.04
N HIS A 32 7.89 -16.81 -12.53
CA HIS A 32 7.96 -15.39 -12.21
C HIS A 32 7.39 -15.07 -10.82
N VAL A 33 8.21 -14.56 -9.90
CA VAL A 33 7.80 -14.19 -8.54
C VAL A 33 7.59 -12.68 -8.42
N VAL A 34 6.46 -12.28 -7.83
CA VAL A 34 6.19 -10.89 -7.44
C VAL A 34 6.81 -10.64 -6.06
N SER A 35 7.72 -9.69 -5.98
CA SER A 35 8.31 -9.24 -4.71
C SER A 35 7.53 -8.05 -4.18
N GLN A 36 6.91 -8.22 -3.02
CA GLN A 36 6.27 -7.12 -2.30
C GLN A 36 7.31 -6.29 -1.56
N ARG A 37 7.19 -4.96 -1.63
CA ARG A 37 8.04 -4.00 -0.91
C ARG A 37 7.16 -3.07 -0.10
N ASP A 38 7.31 -3.15 1.22
CA ASP A 38 6.55 -2.32 2.14
C ASP A 38 7.28 -1.00 2.39
N VAL A 39 6.57 0.10 2.18
CA VAL A 39 7.07 1.47 2.41
C VAL A 39 6.27 2.09 3.54
N LYS A 40 6.95 2.67 4.53
CA LYS A 40 6.30 3.39 5.63
C LYS A 40 6.11 4.85 5.24
N VAL A 41 4.85 5.30 5.16
CA VAL A 41 4.50 6.64 4.61
C VAL A 41 3.91 7.60 5.63
N GLY A 42 3.56 7.14 6.83
CA GLY A 42 2.98 7.98 7.89
C GLY A 42 2.94 7.29 9.25
N TYR A 43 2.64 8.05 10.31
CA TYR A 43 2.71 7.57 11.70
C TYR A 43 1.64 6.50 12.03
N ALA A 44 0.36 6.86 12.00
CA ALA A 44 -0.76 5.98 12.31
C ALA A 44 -1.97 6.28 11.40
N CYS A 45 -2.79 5.26 11.13
CA CYS A 45 -4.05 5.43 10.39
C CYS A 45 -5.11 6.15 11.25
N SER A 46 -6.20 6.60 10.63
CA SER A 46 -7.30 7.30 11.32
C SER A 46 -7.91 6.52 12.48
N GLN A 47 -7.95 5.19 12.40
CA GLN A 47 -8.45 4.30 13.47
C GLN A 47 -7.47 4.19 14.65
N HIS A 48 -6.17 4.33 14.40
CA HIS A 48 -5.12 4.21 15.41
C HIS A 48 -4.52 5.58 15.81
N SER A 49 -4.90 6.65 15.14
CA SER A 49 -4.60 8.02 15.55
C SER A 49 -5.66 8.48 16.54
N ARG A 50 -5.27 8.71 17.80
CA ARG A 50 -6.12 9.40 18.77
C ARG A 50 -6.19 10.89 18.43
N GLY A 51 -6.99 11.25 17.42
CA GLY A 51 -7.23 12.61 16.95
C GLY A 51 -8.47 12.67 16.06
N PRO A 52 -9.17 13.82 15.96
CA PRO A 52 -10.40 13.93 15.19
C PRO A 52 -10.17 13.52 13.73
N GLN A 53 -11.07 12.69 13.22
CA GLN A 53 -11.01 11.97 11.94
C GLN A 53 -10.48 12.89 10.83
N GLY A 54 -9.25 12.62 10.37
CA GLY A 54 -8.59 13.41 9.34
C GLY A 54 -9.41 13.43 8.05
N TYR A 55 -9.49 14.61 7.45
CA TYR A 55 -10.17 14.90 6.19
C TYR A 55 -9.74 13.94 5.08
N GLU A 56 -10.71 13.34 4.39
CA GLU A 56 -10.51 12.45 3.26
C GLU A 56 -10.06 13.27 2.05
N TYR A 57 -8.76 13.26 1.74
CA TYR A 57 -8.25 13.88 0.51
C TYR A 57 -8.69 13.03 -0.68
N PRO A 58 -9.27 13.61 -1.75
CA PRO A 58 -9.71 12.86 -2.91
C PRO A 58 -8.49 12.27 -3.63
N SER A 59 -8.19 11.01 -3.35
CA SER A 59 -7.12 10.27 -4.01
C SER A 59 -7.55 9.89 -5.43
N ARG A 60 -6.70 10.14 -6.41
CA ARG A 60 -6.89 9.68 -7.81
C ARG A 60 -6.72 8.17 -7.98
N TYR A 61 -6.42 7.45 -6.90
CA TYR A 61 -6.17 6.02 -6.93
C TYR A 61 -7.34 5.22 -6.36
N PRO A 62 -7.65 4.03 -6.91
CA PRO A 62 -8.78 3.22 -6.50
C PRO A 62 -8.72 2.88 -5.01
N ALA A 63 -9.87 2.97 -4.35
CA ALA A 63 -10.06 2.60 -2.96
C ALA A 63 -9.91 1.08 -2.79
N TYR A 64 -8.70 0.61 -2.54
CA TYR A 64 -8.49 -0.72 -1.97
C TYR A 64 -9.08 -0.75 -0.56
N PRO A 65 -9.68 -1.86 -0.11
CA PRO A 65 -10.23 -1.96 1.22
C PRO A 65 -9.16 -1.58 2.24
N LYS A 66 -9.44 -0.50 2.99
CA LYS A 66 -8.57 0.04 4.05
C LYS A 66 -8.58 -0.96 5.20
N GLY A 67 -7.80 -2.01 5.11
CA GLY A 67 -7.57 -2.94 6.21
C GLY A 67 -6.73 -2.25 7.28
N CYS A 68 -7.40 -1.73 8.30
CA CYS A 68 -7.26 -2.34 9.62
C CYS A 68 -8.42 -3.35 9.76
#